data_AF-A0A1Y5E662-F1
#
_entry.id   AF-A0A1Y5E662-F1
#
_cell.length_a   1.000
_cell.length_b   1.000
_cell.length_c   1.000
_cell.angle_alpha   90.00
_cell.angle_beta   90.00
_cell.angle_gamma   90.00
#
_symmetry.space_group_name_H-M   'P 1'
#
loop_
_entity.id
_entity.type
_entity.pdbx_description
1 polymer ?
#
loop_
_entity_poly.entity_id
_entity_poly.type
_entity_poly.pdbx_seq_one_letter_code
_entity_poly.pdbx_strand_id
1 'polypeptide(L)'
;MLLIIKELELGMPSSVERKLTTILCADVAGYSRLMGQDEEGTLHSLKNARKIIVSEIEKHSGRLINMAGDAVIADFSSVVKAVHCAVSTQTMLLAHRQNAPDDVPLSFRIGLNLGDVIIEGEDIFGDGVNIASRLESLAPKDGICISGTVYDHVKGKFPIGFNFLGEKKVKNIEEAIPVYSLDLAKSSNPEGKSEEPVIQTSDAEEQALRKQIRRQAGFYRRCMTVGCLVVFLFLINILSSPGYLWFIWPTLPMLLVLALDGMRAFGKGHYMDQWEEKKLDELKRNKRHKAR
;
A
#
# COMPACT_ATOMS: atom_id res chain seq x y z
N MET A 1 12.44 23.65 -50.22
CA MET A 1 11.46 22.56 -49.95
C MET A 1 11.97 21.50 -48.98
N LEU A 2 13.21 21.56 -48.48
CA LEU A 2 13.75 20.65 -47.47
C LEU A 2 14.01 21.32 -46.10
N LEU A 3 13.60 22.57 -45.94
CA LEU A 3 13.79 23.35 -44.71
C LEU A 3 12.49 23.64 -43.93
N ILE A 4 11.33 23.19 -44.43
CA ILE A 4 10.03 23.40 -43.75
C ILE A 4 9.57 22.15 -42.96
N ILE A 5 10.21 20.99 -43.16
CA ILE A 5 9.79 19.74 -42.50
C ILE A 5 10.50 19.52 -41.14
N LYS A 6 11.48 20.36 -40.76
CA LYS A 6 12.22 20.21 -39.50
C LYS A 6 11.66 21.03 -38.32
N GLU A 7 10.59 21.80 -38.53
CA GLU A 7 9.98 22.68 -37.52
C GLU A 7 8.61 22.21 -36.99
N LEU A 8 8.21 20.97 -37.30
CA LEU A 8 6.93 20.38 -36.87
C LEU A 8 7.08 19.14 -35.97
N GLU A 9 8.20 19.03 -35.25
CA GLU A 9 8.35 18.18 -34.05
C GLU A 9 8.13 19.01 -32.76
N LEU A 10 7.15 19.92 -32.75
CA LEU A 10 6.59 20.35 -31.48
C LEU A 10 5.73 19.20 -30.96
N GLY A 11 6.36 18.43 -30.05
CA GLY A 11 5.88 17.18 -29.49
C GLY A 11 4.38 17.19 -29.25
N MET A 12 3.69 16.27 -29.92
CA MET A 12 2.41 15.80 -29.44
C MET A 12 2.62 15.40 -27.97
N PRO A 13 1.83 15.92 -27.01
CA PRO A 13 1.97 15.50 -25.62
C PRO A 13 1.92 13.98 -25.60
N SER A 14 2.96 13.35 -25.05
CA SER A 14 2.90 11.95 -24.64
C SER A 14 1.58 11.76 -23.94
N SER A 15 0.77 10.79 -24.38
CA SER A 15 -0.56 10.55 -23.83
C SER A 15 -0.48 10.61 -22.31
N VAL A 16 -1.17 11.58 -21.70
CA VAL A 16 -1.15 11.82 -20.26
C VAL A 16 -1.63 10.55 -19.57
N GLU A 17 -0.70 9.78 -18.98
CA GLU A 17 -1.03 8.53 -18.31
C GLU A 17 -1.63 8.86 -16.95
N ARG A 18 -2.87 8.41 -16.72
CA ARG A 18 -3.56 8.57 -15.44
C ARG A 18 -3.60 7.25 -14.68
N LYS A 19 -3.42 7.35 -13.37
CA LYS A 19 -3.40 6.19 -12.46
C LYS A 19 -4.09 6.55 -11.16
N LEU A 20 -5.03 5.70 -10.75
CA LEU A 20 -5.53 5.70 -9.37
C LEU A 20 -4.50 5.03 -8.46
N THR A 21 -3.96 5.77 -7.49
CA THR A 21 -2.92 5.26 -6.57
C THR A 21 -3.10 5.80 -5.16
N THR A 22 -2.48 5.15 -4.18
CA THR A 22 -2.40 5.69 -2.81
C THR A 22 -1.13 6.49 -2.66
N ILE A 23 -1.24 7.78 -2.42
CA ILE A 23 -0.13 8.71 -2.21
C ILE A 23 0.16 8.79 -0.71
N LEU A 24 1.42 8.64 -0.34
CA LEU A 24 1.96 8.90 0.98
C LEU A 24 2.87 10.13 0.88
N CYS A 25 2.61 11.13 1.70
CA CYS A 25 3.48 12.28 1.90
C CYS A 25 3.99 12.26 3.35
N ALA A 26 5.28 12.48 3.55
CA ALA A 26 5.87 12.64 4.88
C ALA A 26 6.78 13.87 4.90
N ASP A 27 6.84 14.56 6.03
CA ASP A 27 7.66 15.76 6.20
C ASP A 27 8.10 15.95 7.66
N VAL A 28 9.18 16.71 7.90
CA VAL A 28 9.71 16.93 9.26
C VAL A 28 9.04 18.13 9.92
N ALA A 29 8.46 17.91 11.09
CA ALA A 29 7.82 18.95 11.86
C ALA A 29 8.84 19.97 12.43
N GLY A 30 8.86 21.15 11.82
CA GLY A 30 9.69 22.28 12.26
C GLY A 30 11.14 22.19 11.78
N TYR A 31 11.37 21.57 10.62
CA TYR A 31 12.69 21.38 10.01
C TYR A 31 13.52 22.66 9.91
N SER A 32 12.95 23.77 9.43
CA SER A 32 13.68 25.04 9.28
C SER A 32 14.27 25.55 10.60
N ARG A 33 13.58 25.31 11.72
CA ARG A 33 14.09 25.68 13.05
C ARG A 33 15.25 24.78 13.49
N LEU A 34 15.17 23.47 13.19
CA LEU A 34 16.23 22.52 13.52
C LEU A 34 17.50 22.80 12.72
N MET A 35 17.35 23.07 11.42
CA MET A 35 18.45 23.51 10.55
C MET A 35 19.14 24.77 11.10
N GLY A 36 18.37 25.78 11.56
CA GLY A 36 18.98 26.99 12.14
C GLY A 36 19.67 26.79 13.50
N GLN A 37 19.42 25.66 14.19
CA GLN A 37 20.03 25.35 15.49
C GLN A 37 21.29 24.48 15.35
N ASP A 38 21.21 23.46 14.50
CA ASP A 38 22.30 22.53 14.23
C ASP A 38 22.14 21.95 12.81
N GLU A 39 22.79 22.57 11.84
CA GLU A 39 22.70 22.16 10.43
C GLU A 39 23.28 20.76 10.21
N GLU A 40 24.44 20.47 10.79
CA GLU A 40 25.16 19.21 10.55
C GLU A 40 24.44 18.03 11.21
N GLY A 41 24.05 18.18 12.48
CA GLY A 41 23.28 17.16 13.19
C GLY A 41 21.91 16.92 12.57
N THR A 42 21.20 17.98 12.16
CA THR A 42 19.89 17.85 11.50
C THR A 42 20.01 17.11 10.16
N LEU A 43 21.05 17.42 9.36
CA LEU A 43 21.30 16.70 8.11
C LEU A 43 21.71 15.25 8.35
N HIS A 44 22.47 14.97 9.40
CA HIS A 44 22.84 13.60 9.78
C HIS A 44 21.60 12.77 10.15
N SER A 45 20.78 13.27 11.06
CA SER A 45 19.56 12.58 11.50
C SER A 45 18.55 12.45 10.36
N LEU A 46 18.46 13.43 9.45
CA LEU A 46 17.59 13.34 8.28
C LEU A 46 18.03 12.23 7.33
N LYS A 47 19.34 12.05 7.11
CA LYS A 47 19.87 10.94 6.29
C LYS A 47 19.52 9.59 6.90
N ASN A 48 19.63 9.44 8.22
CA ASN A 48 19.28 8.20 8.91
C ASN A 48 17.78 7.92 8.82
N ALA A 49 16.94 8.93 9.06
CA ALA A 49 15.49 8.82 8.92
C ALA A 49 15.07 8.45 7.49
N ARG A 50 15.66 9.07 6.46
CA ARG A 50 15.38 8.73 5.05
C ARG A 50 15.69 7.28 4.72
N LYS A 51 16.81 6.72 5.22
CA LYS A 51 17.13 5.30 5.02
C LYS A 51 16.04 4.39 5.59
N ILE A 52 15.52 4.71 6.77
CA ILE A 52 14.41 3.98 7.40
C ILE A 52 13.16 4.09 6.53
N ILE A 53 12.79 5.30 6.11
CA ILE A 53 11.59 5.55 5.30
C ILE A 53 11.66 4.80 3.96
N VAL A 54 12.77 4.89 3.24
CA VAL A 54 12.96 4.22 1.94
C VAL A 54 12.88 2.70 2.11
N SER A 55 13.55 2.14 3.12
CA SER A 55 13.49 0.71 3.43
C SER A 55 12.06 0.23 3.70
N GLU A 56 11.29 0.99 4.47
CA GLU A 56 9.89 0.63 4.77
C GLU A 56 8.96 0.79 3.56
N ILE A 57 9.20 1.77 2.67
CA ILE A 57 8.47 1.91 1.40
C ILE A 57 8.72 0.68 0.53
N GLU A 58 9.97 0.29 0.32
CA GLU A 58 10.35 -0.87 -0.51
C GLU A 58 9.78 -2.18 0.04
N LYS A 59 9.91 -2.40 1.36
CA LYS A 59 9.39 -3.58 2.07
C LYS A 59 7.88 -3.75 1.90
N HIS A 60 7.14 -2.65 1.78
CA HIS A 60 5.69 -2.65 1.56
C HIS A 60 5.32 -2.53 0.08
N SER A 61 6.24 -2.79 -0.85
CA SER A 61 6.01 -2.70 -2.30
C SER A 61 5.50 -1.34 -2.76
N GLY A 62 5.90 -0.27 -2.07
CA GLY A 62 5.71 1.10 -2.52
C GLY A 62 6.79 1.51 -3.50
N ARG A 63 6.52 2.58 -4.24
CA ARG A 63 7.49 3.23 -5.11
C ARG A 63 7.77 4.62 -4.57
N LEU A 64 9.05 4.90 -4.34
CA LEU A 64 9.49 6.25 -4.03
C LEU A 64 9.35 7.11 -5.28
N ILE A 65 8.66 8.24 -5.17
CA ILE A 65 8.48 9.20 -6.26
C ILE A 65 9.54 10.30 -6.14
N ASN A 66 9.56 10.99 -5.00
CA ASN A 66 10.41 12.17 -4.83
C ASN A 66 10.83 12.32 -3.35
N MET A 67 12.02 12.89 -3.15
CA MET A 67 12.54 13.31 -1.84
C MET A 67 13.16 14.70 -1.96
N ALA A 68 12.31 15.74 -1.96
CA ALA A 68 12.74 17.13 -2.05
C ALA A 68 12.80 17.77 -0.67
N GLY A 69 14.00 18.19 -0.23
CA GLY A 69 14.17 18.71 1.13
C GLY A 69 13.82 17.64 2.16
N ASP A 70 13.19 18.01 3.26
CA ASP A 70 12.71 17.09 4.30
C ASP A 70 11.47 16.27 3.91
N ALA A 71 10.82 16.62 2.79
CA ALA A 71 9.63 15.94 2.31
C ALA A 71 9.96 14.64 1.55
N VAL A 72 9.10 13.64 1.72
CA VAL A 72 9.12 12.36 1.02
C VAL A 72 7.75 12.11 0.41
N ILE A 73 7.72 11.73 -0.88
CA ILE A 73 6.52 11.32 -1.59
C ILE A 73 6.70 9.91 -2.13
N ALA A 74 5.73 9.04 -1.86
CA ALA A 74 5.70 7.67 -2.35
C ALA A 74 4.29 7.30 -2.79
N ASP A 75 4.19 6.34 -3.73
CA ASP A 75 2.90 5.80 -4.17
C ASP A 75 2.81 4.28 -4.01
N PHE A 76 1.58 3.81 -3.76
CA PHE A 76 1.28 2.41 -3.52
C PHE A 76 0.04 1.98 -4.31
N SER A 77 0.11 0.81 -4.94
CA SER A 77 -1.03 0.18 -5.60
C SER A 77 -2.08 -0.38 -4.63
N SER A 78 -1.77 -0.46 -3.33
CA SER A 78 -2.66 -0.96 -2.29
C SER A 78 -2.71 -0.01 -1.10
N VAL A 79 -3.91 0.46 -0.77
CA VAL A 79 -4.18 1.33 0.38
C VAL A 79 -3.72 0.68 1.69
N VAL A 80 -3.97 -0.64 1.83
CA VAL A 80 -3.59 -1.40 3.03
C VAL A 80 -2.07 -1.42 3.18
N LYS A 81 -1.32 -1.63 2.09
CA LYS A 81 0.16 -1.60 2.14
C LYS A 81 0.69 -0.22 2.49
N ALA A 82 0.08 0.84 1.95
CA ALA A 82 0.46 2.22 2.26
C ALA A 82 0.27 2.55 3.76
N VAL A 83 -0.87 2.15 4.34
CA VAL A 83 -1.14 2.38 5.77
C VAL A 83 -0.19 1.56 6.66
N HIS A 84 0.09 0.29 6.32
CA HIS A 84 1.10 -0.49 7.02
C HIS A 84 2.48 0.16 6.96
N CYS A 85 2.89 0.64 5.78
CA CYS A 85 4.14 1.37 5.61
C CYS A 85 4.17 2.60 6.52
N ALA A 86 3.14 3.43 6.52
CA ALA A 86 3.11 4.65 7.34
C ALA A 86 3.22 4.35 8.84
N VAL A 87 2.49 3.35 9.33
CA VAL A 87 2.53 2.92 10.74
C VAL A 87 3.89 2.34 11.11
N SER A 88 4.43 1.46 10.26
CA SER A 88 5.75 0.85 10.45
C SER A 88 6.85 1.92 10.45
N THR A 89 6.82 2.86 9.51
CA THR A 89 7.73 3.98 9.43
C THR A 89 7.71 4.83 10.70
N GLN A 90 6.54 5.26 11.19
CA GLN A 90 6.47 6.01 12.45
C GLN A 90 7.03 5.22 13.63
N THR A 91 6.69 3.93 13.71
CA THR A 91 7.19 3.05 14.79
C THR A 91 8.72 2.93 14.75
N MET A 92 9.30 2.73 13.57
CA MET A 92 10.74 2.59 13.39
C MET A 92 11.49 3.91 13.64
N LEU A 93 10.92 5.04 13.23
CA LEU A 93 11.51 6.37 13.50
C LEU A 93 11.51 6.69 15.00
N LEU A 94 10.41 6.37 15.70
CA LEU A 94 10.33 6.52 17.16
C LEU A 94 11.33 5.60 17.88
N ALA A 95 11.44 4.34 17.46
CA ALA A 95 12.42 3.41 18.02
C ALA A 95 13.86 3.85 17.73
N HIS A 96 14.14 4.38 16.54
CA HIS A 96 15.46 4.92 16.21
C HIS A 96 15.85 6.10 17.10
N ARG A 97 14.92 7.05 17.32
CA ARG A 97 15.12 8.19 18.22
C ARG A 97 15.46 7.76 19.65
N GLN A 98 14.87 6.66 20.14
CA GLN A 98 15.19 6.11 21.47
C GLN A 98 16.60 5.48 21.53
N ASN A 99 17.07 4.91 20.43
CA ASN A 99 18.37 4.24 20.35
C ASN A 99 19.53 5.17 19.97
N ALA A 100 19.25 6.40 19.55
CA ALA A 100 20.23 7.41 19.19
C ALA A 100 19.92 8.73 19.93
N PRO A 101 20.16 8.80 21.25
CA PRO A 101 19.83 9.98 22.06
C PRO A 101 20.67 11.22 21.72
N ASP A 102 21.84 11.02 21.09
CA ASP A 102 22.73 12.10 20.66
C ASP A 102 22.31 12.73 19.30
N ASP A 103 21.40 12.07 18.56
CA ASP A 103 20.88 12.57 17.30
C ASP A 103 19.84 13.68 17.52
N VAL A 104 19.72 14.60 16.56
CA VAL A 104 18.67 15.62 16.57
C VAL A 104 17.30 14.94 16.44
N PRO A 105 16.37 15.13 17.40
CA PRO A 105 15.10 14.42 17.39
C PRO A 105 14.18 14.94 16.29
N LEU A 106 14.09 14.21 15.18
CA LEU A 106 13.21 14.54 14.05
C LEU A 106 11.82 13.92 14.24
N SER A 107 10.79 14.76 14.38
CA SER A 107 9.39 14.30 14.36
C SER A 107 8.81 14.39 12.96
N PHE A 108 8.31 13.27 12.45
CA PHE A 108 7.70 13.24 11.12
C PHE A 108 6.17 13.33 11.23
N ARG A 109 5.58 14.00 10.26
CA ARG A 109 4.14 13.98 9.98
C ARG A 109 3.92 13.16 8.71
N ILE A 110 2.86 12.36 8.68
CA ILE A 110 2.53 11.55 7.49
C ILE A 110 1.07 11.78 7.09
N GLY A 111 0.84 11.97 5.79
CA GLY A 111 -0.47 12.07 5.17
C GLY A 111 -0.68 10.98 4.11
N LEU A 112 -1.85 10.34 4.10
CA LEU A 112 -2.21 9.39 3.03
C LEU A 112 -3.53 9.75 2.35
N ASN A 113 -3.53 9.68 1.03
CA ASN A 113 -4.73 9.84 0.21
C ASN A 113 -4.79 8.80 -0.91
N LEU A 114 -5.98 8.32 -1.23
CA LEU A 114 -6.26 7.56 -2.45
C LEU A 114 -6.85 8.52 -3.48
N GLY A 115 -6.17 8.70 -4.61
CA GLY A 115 -6.58 9.66 -5.63
C GLY A 115 -6.03 9.36 -7.01
N ASP A 116 -6.67 9.96 -8.02
CA ASP A 116 -6.20 9.92 -9.41
C ASP A 116 -5.02 10.89 -9.58
N VAL A 117 -3.96 10.41 -10.23
CA VAL A 117 -2.75 11.19 -10.51
C VAL A 117 -2.34 11.03 -11.96
N ILE A 118 -1.69 12.05 -12.48
CA ILE A 118 -1.01 12.05 -13.77
C ILE A 118 0.42 11.58 -13.54
N ILE A 119 0.88 10.63 -14.33
CA ILE A 119 2.27 10.16 -14.34
C ILE A 119 3.01 10.91 -15.45
N GLU A 120 4.14 11.51 -15.08
CA GLU A 120 5.06 12.13 -16.03
C GLU A 120 6.48 11.70 -15.67
N GLY A 121 7.03 10.74 -16.44
CA GLY A 121 8.31 10.11 -16.12
C GLY A 121 8.23 9.30 -14.82
N GLU A 122 9.05 9.67 -13.84
CA GLU A 122 9.08 9.05 -12.51
C GLU A 122 8.25 9.83 -11.45
N ASP A 123 7.77 11.03 -11.81
CA ASP A 123 6.99 11.88 -10.94
C ASP A 123 5.46 11.66 -11.09
N ILE A 124 4.72 12.10 -10.06
CA ILE A 124 3.26 12.11 -10.06
C ILE A 124 2.71 13.52 -9.77
N PHE A 125 1.64 13.88 -10.47
CA PHE A 125 1.01 15.20 -10.38
C PHE A 125 -0.51 15.10 -10.24
N GLY A 126 -1.12 16.15 -9.72
CA GLY A 126 -2.57 16.31 -9.63
C GLY A 126 -3.08 16.45 -8.20
N ASP A 127 -4.40 16.59 -8.08
CA ASP A 127 -5.05 16.90 -6.81
C ASP A 127 -4.86 15.80 -5.76
N GLY A 128 -4.70 14.54 -6.19
CA GLY A 128 -4.40 13.42 -5.29
C GLY A 128 -3.16 13.68 -4.42
N VAL A 129 -2.11 14.27 -5.00
CA VAL A 129 -0.85 14.62 -4.31
C VAL A 129 -1.05 15.83 -3.40
N ASN A 130 -1.78 16.85 -3.86
CA ASN A 130 -2.09 18.05 -3.08
C ASN A 130 -2.93 17.74 -1.82
N ILE A 131 -3.85 16.78 -1.91
CA ILE A 131 -4.60 16.30 -0.75
C ILE A 131 -3.67 15.58 0.23
N ALA A 132 -2.82 14.67 -0.25
CA ALA A 132 -1.90 13.91 0.60
C ALA A 132 -0.93 14.83 1.36
N SER A 133 -0.35 15.82 0.70
CA SER A 133 0.51 16.82 1.35
C SER A 133 -0.26 17.68 2.35
N ARG A 134 -1.52 18.03 2.06
CA ARG A 134 -2.35 18.76 3.03
C ARG A 134 -2.68 17.93 4.25
N LEU A 135 -2.94 16.63 4.09
CA LEU A 135 -3.16 15.69 5.19
C LEU A 135 -1.92 15.54 6.06
N GLU A 136 -0.73 15.47 5.44
CA GLU A 136 0.55 15.48 6.17
C GLU A 136 0.63 16.71 7.07
N SER A 137 0.37 17.90 6.52
CA SER A 137 0.49 19.14 7.28
C SER A 137 -0.54 19.26 8.41
N LEU A 138 -1.65 18.52 8.33
CA LEU A 138 -2.68 18.43 9.37
C LEU A 138 -2.35 17.39 10.44
N ALA A 139 -1.42 16.47 10.17
CA ALA A 139 -1.07 15.43 11.11
C ALA A 139 -0.38 16.03 12.35
N PRO A 140 -0.66 15.50 13.55
CA PRO A 140 0.13 15.85 14.72
C PRO A 140 1.58 15.36 14.54
N LYS A 141 2.51 15.91 15.34
CA LYS A 141 3.89 15.42 15.38
C LYS A 141 3.91 13.93 15.69
N ASP A 142 4.76 13.18 14.97
CA ASP A 142 4.85 11.72 15.07
C ASP A 142 3.51 11.02 14.76
N GLY A 143 2.62 11.71 14.04
CA GLY A 143 1.26 11.28 13.71
C GLY A 143 1.06 10.94 12.25
N ILE A 144 -0.09 10.33 11.98
CA ILE A 144 -0.53 9.95 10.64
C ILE A 144 -1.96 10.45 10.44
N CYS A 145 -2.20 11.17 9.36
CA CYS A 145 -3.53 11.54 8.89
C CYS A 145 -3.87 10.85 7.57
N ILE A 146 -5.12 10.47 7.42
CA ILE A 146 -5.65 9.80 6.24
C ILE A 146 -6.93 10.48 5.76
N SER A 147 -7.18 10.44 4.45
CA SER A 147 -8.47 10.85 3.89
C SER A 147 -9.58 9.84 4.21
N GLY A 148 -10.83 10.28 4.09
CA GLY A 148 -12.01 9.41 4.22
C GLY A 148 -11.99 8.23 3.25
N THR A 149 -11.51 8.42 2.01
CA THR A 149 -11.39 7.34 1.03
C THR A 149 -10.40 6.27 1.50
N VAL A 150 -9.27 6.66 2.09
CA VAL A 150 -8.32 5.71 2.69
C VAL A 150 -8.97 5.00 3.88
N TYR A 151 -9.61 5.74 4.78
CA TYR A 151 -10.32 5.19 5.94
C TYR A 151 -11.34 4.12 5.55
N ASP A 152 -12.17 4.38 4.54
CA ASP A 152 -13.19 3.44 4.08
C ASP A 152 -12.61 2.11 3.57
N HIS A 153 -11.39 2.12 3.03
CA HIS A 153 -10.71 0.92 2.54
C HIS A 153 -9.98 0.15 3.65
N VAL A 154 -9.69 0.76 4.79
CA VAL A 154 -8.87 0.17 5.87
C VAL A 154 -9.62 -0.04 7.19
N LYS A 155 -10.80 0.55 7.36
CA LYS A 155 -11.65 0.32 8.54
C LYS A 155 -11.90 -1.18 8.73
N GLY A 156 -11.66 -1.67 9.94
CA GLY A 156 -11.78 -3.10 10.28
C GLY A 156 -10.64 -4.01 9.80
N LYS A 157 -9.63 -3.48 9.09
CA LYS A 157 -8.44 -4.26 8.65
C LYS A 157 -7.21 -4.03 9.52
N PHE A 158 -7.24 -3.02 10.39
CA PHE A 158 -6.13 -2.64 11.27
C PHE A 158 -6.62 -2.59 12.72
N PRO A 159 -5.86 -3.14 13.68
CA PRO A 159 -6.14 -3.00 15.11
C PRO A 159 -5.66 -1.64 15.62
N ILE A 160 -6.00 -0.56 14.90
CA ILE A 160 -5.55 0.81 15.19
C ILE A 160 -6.78 1.70 15.31
N GLY A 161 -6.79 2.57 16.30
CA GLY A 161 -7.86 3.55 16.48
C GLY A 161 -7.81 4.63 15.42
N PHE A 162 -8.99 5.05 14.92
CA PHE A 162 -9.13 6.19 14.02
C PHE A 162 -9.94 7.28 14.70
N ASN A 163 -9.39 8.49 14.77
CA ASN A 163 -10.06 9.66 15.32
C ASN A 163 -10.47 10.59 14.18
N PHE A 164 -11.77 10.88 14.08
CA PHE A 164 -12.28 11.80 13.06
C PHE A 164 -11.94 13.25 13.42
N LEU A 165 -11.24 13.95 12.54
CA LEU A 165 -10.80 15.34 12.71
C LEU A 165 -11.74 16.36 12.05
N GLY A 166 -12.87 15.89 11.53
CA GLY A 166 -13.84 16.68 10.78
C GLY A 166 -13.51 16.75 9.29
N GLU A 167 -14.37 17.44 8.56
CA GLU A 167 -14.16 17.75 7.15
C GLU A 167 -13.23 18.96 7.02
N LYS A 168 -12.25 18.87 6.11
CA LYS A 168 -11.28 19.94 5.87
C LYS A 168 -11.34 20.35 4.40
N LYS A 169 -11.42 21.66 4.16
CA LYS A 169 -11.23 22.21 2.82
C LYS A 169 -9.75 22.20 2.46
N VAL A 170 -9.44 21.67 1.30
CA VAL A 170 -8.11 21.73 0.69
C VAL A 170 -8.14 22.83 -0.36
N LYS A 171 -7.03 23.57 -0.51
CA LYS A 171 -6.91 24.61 -1.55
C LYS A 171 -7.11 23.94 -2.92
N ASN A 172 -7.91 24.55 -3.79
CA ASN A 172 -8.25 24.06 -5.13
C ASN A 172 -9.16 22.82 -5.20
N ILE A 173 -9.84 22.46 -4.10
CA ILE A 173 -10.86 21.40 -4.11
C ILE A 173 -12.18 21.99 -3.62
N GLU A 174 -13.25 21.81 -4.40
CA GLU A 174 -14.56 22.37 -4.11
C GLU A 174 -15.23 21.74 -2.88
N GLU A 175 -15.06 20.42 -2.72
CA GLU A 175 -15.64 19.65 -1.61
C GLU A 175 -14.69 19.50 -0.41
N ALA A 176 -15.25 19.58 0.79
CA ALA A 176 -14.50 19.32 2.01
C ALA A 176 -14.27 17.82 2.16
N ILE A 177 -13.04 17.42 2.53
CA ILE A 177 -12.65 16.02 2.61
C ILE A 177 -12.68 15.58 4.08
N PRO A 178 -13.34 14.45 4.43
CA PRO A 178 -13.25 13.85 5.75
C PRO A 178 -11.80 13.48 6.09
N VAL A 179 -11.30 13.90 7.26
CA VAL A 179 -9.94 13.60 7.71
C VAL A 179 -9.97 12.77 8.99
N TYR A 180 -9.11 11.76 9.06
CA TYR A 180 -8.93 10.92 10.24
C TYR A 180 -7.47 10.91 10.66
N SER A 181 -7.18 10.92 11.95
CA SER A 181 -5.84 10.62 12.48
C SER A 181 -5.78 9.20 13.05
N LEU A 182 -4.64 8.54 12.93
CA LEU A 182 -4.40 7.24 13.55
C LEU A 182 -3.88 7.40 14.98
N ASP A 183 -4.42 6.61 15.89
CA ASP A 183 -3.96 6.50 17.27
C ASP A 183 -2.90 5.39 17.39
N LEU A 184 -1.64 5.77 17.20
CA LEU A 184 -0.50 4.85 17.24
C LEU A 184 -0.20 4.30 18.65
N ALA A 185 -0.67 4.98 19.70
CA ALA A 185 -0.46 4.54 21.10
C ALA A 185 -1.28 3.29 21.46
N LYS A 186 -2.41 3.06 20.78
CA LYS A 186 -3.21 1.83 20.96
C LYS A 186 -2.65 0.61 20.24
N SER A 187 -1.63 0.79 19.38
CA SER A 187 -0.95 -0.32 18.70
C SER A 187 0.13 -0.99 19.55
N SER A 188 0.55 -0.39 20.68
CA SER A 188 1.72 -0.81 21.45
C SER A 188 1.42 -1.50 22.79
N ASN A 189 0.16 -1.82 23.09
CA ASN A 189 -0.19 -2.52 24.34
C ASN A 189 -1.01 -3.80 24.10
N PRO A 190 -0.42 -5.00 24.20
CA PRO A 190 -1.19 -6.25 24.24
C PRO A 190 -1.85 -6.49 25.62
N GLU A 191 -1.55 -5.68 26.63
CA GLU A 191 -1.99 -5.92 28.01
C GLU A 191 -2.56 -4.65 28.64
N GLY A 192 -3.84 -4.39 28.38
CA GLY A 192 -4.55 -3.28 28.98
C GLY A 192 -6.04 -3.51 28.94
N LYS A 193 -6.52 -4.32 29.90
CA LYS A 193 -7.95 -4.49 30.18
C LYS A 193 -8.64 -3.13 30.24
N SER A 194 -9.38 -2.80 29.21
CA SER A 194 -10.49 -1.87 29.28
C SER A 194 -11.64 -2.54 28.54
N GLU A 195 -12.73 -2.73 29.28
CA GLU A 195 -13.89 -3.52 28.91
C GLU A 195 -14.48 -3.04 27.56
N GLU A 196 -14.34 -3.87 26.53
CA GLU A 196 -15.10 -3.75 25.28
C GLU A 196 -16.49 -4.37 25.47
N PRO A 197 -17.56 -3.79 24.89
CA PRO A 197 -18.84 -4.47 24.80
C PRO A 197 -18.68 -5.66 23.85
N VAL A 198 -18.85 -6.87 24.38
CA VAL A 198 -18.75 -8.13 23.64
C VAL A 198 -19.78 -8.15 22.51
N ILE A 199 -19.36 -7.81 21.29
CA ILE A 199 -20.06 -8.24 20.08
C ILE A 199 -19.68 -9.70 19.89
N GLN A 200 -20.61 -10.60 20.20
CA GLN A 200 -20.47 -12.02 19.92
C GLN A 200 -20.43 -12.24 18.40
N THR A 201 -19.25 -12.16 17.80
CA THR A 201 -19.01 -12.77 16.48
C THR A 201 -19.06 -14.28 16.67
N SER A 202 -20.03 -14.90 16.01
CA SER A 202 -20.25 -16.34 16.03
C SER A 202 -18.94 -17.08 15.73
N ASP A 203 -18.66 -18.17 16.45
CA ASP A 203 -17.51 -19.08 16.18
C ASP A 203 -17.45 -19.50 14.70
N ALA A 204 -18.58 -19.46 13.99
CA ALA A 204 -18.67 -19.72 12.55
C ALA A 204 -18.04 -18.61 11.68
N GLU A 205 -18.07 -17.35 12.10
CA GLU A 205 -17.50 -16.21 11.37
C GLU A 205 -15.97 -16.16 11.50
N GLU A 206 -15.44 -16.43 12.70
CA GLU A 206 -14.00 -16.56 12.90
C GLU A 206 -13.43 -17.78 12.17
N GLN A 207 -14.18 -18.89 12.14
CA GLN A 207 -13.84 -20.06 11.33
C GLN A 207 -13.94 -19.79 9.82
N ALA A 208 -14.91 -19.00 9.36
CA ALA A 208 -15.05 -18.62 7.96
C ALA A 208 -13.90 -17.71 7.49
N LEU A 209 -13.46 -16.78 8.34
CA LEU A 209 -12.31 -15.90 8.07
C LEU A 209 -10.99 -16.68 8.05
N ARG A 210 -10.78 -17.59 9.02
CA ARG A 210 -9.64 -18.52 9.03
C ARG A 210 -9.65 -19.46 7.81
N LYS A 211 -10.84 -19.87 7.35
CA LYS A 211 -11.01 -20.68 6.14
C LYS A 211 -10.67 -19.89 4.87
N GLN A 212 -10.94 -18.58 4.82
CA GLN A 212 -10.54 -17.70 3.72
C GLN A 212 -9.01 -17.49 3.66
N ILE A 213 -8.36 -17.22 4.80
CA ILE A 213 -6.89 -17.04 4.86
C ILE A 213 -6.15 -18.34 4.49
N ARG A 214 -6.65 -19.50 4.96
CA ARG A 214 -6.07 -20.81 4.60
C ARG A 214 -6.21 -21.16 3.12
N ARG A 215 -7.15 -20.54 2.40
CA ARG A 215 -7.47 -20.88 1.02
C ARG A 215 -6.41 -20.42 0.02
N GLN A 216 -5.59 -19.43 0.37
CA GLN A 216 -4.51 -18.93 -0.50
C GLN A 216 -3.13 -19.52 -0.17
N ALA A 217 -2.84 -19.85 1.10
CA ALA A 217 -1.52 -20.32 1.52
C ALA A 217 -1.15 -21.74 1.03
N GLY A 218 -2.15 -22.61 0.82
CA GLY A 218 -1.92 -24.01 0.42
C GLY A 218 -1.35 -24.18 -0.99
N PHE A 219 -1.66 -23.26 -1.90
CA PHE A 219 -1.19 -23.30 -3.28
C PHE A 219 0.29 -22.92 -3.38
N TYR A 220 0.68 -21.79 -2.77
CA TYR A 220 2.06 -21.32 -2.79
C TYR A 220 3.04 -22.29 -2.13
N ARG A 221 2.63 -23.01 -1.08
CA ARG A 221 3.46 -24.06 -0.45
C ARG A 221 3.73 -25.21 -1.43
N ARG A 222 2.73 -25.63 -2.22
CA ARG A 222 2.93 -26.67 -3.25
C ARG A 222 3.80 -26.16 -4.41
N CYS A 223 3.61 -24.92 -4.85
CA CYS A 223 4.47 -24.27 -5.85
C CYS A 223 5.94 -24.23 -5.41
N MET A 224 6.18 -23.86 -4.15
CA MET A 224 7.53 -23.78 -3.61
C MET A 224 8.21 -25.16 -3.59
N THR A 225 7.53 -26.20 -3.11
CA THR A 225 8.09 -27.57 -3.06
C THR A 225 8.37 -28.13 -4.45
N VAL A 226 7.44 -27.99 -5.40
CA VAL A 226 7.64 -28.48 -6.78
C VAL A 226 8.77 -27.71 -7.47
N GLY A 227 8.84 -26.39 -7.28
CA GLY A 227 9.91 -25.55 -7.81
C GLY A 227 11.30 -25.97 -7.31
N CYS A 228 11.45 -26.18 -5.99
CA CYS A 228 12.71 -26.66 -5.41
C CYS A 228 13.13 -28.03 -5.98
N LEU A 229 12.17 -28.94 -6.19
CA LEU A 229 12.43 -30.29 -6.70
C LEU A 229 12.84 -30.26 -8.18
N VAL A 230 12.22 -29.41 -9.00
CA VAL A 230 12.58 -29.19 -10.41
C VAL A 230 14.00 -28.62 -10.52
N VAL A 231 14.34 -27.60 -9.72
CA VAL A 231 15.70 -27.02 -9.68
C VAL A 231 16.72 -28.07 -9.25
N PHE A 232 16.41 -28.87 -8.24
CA PHE A 232 17.28 -29.95 -7.77
C PHE A 232 17.51 -31.02 -8.85
N LEU A 233 16.47 -31.49 -9.54
CA LEU A 233 16.60 -32.46 -10.63
C LEU A 233 17.35 -31.89 -11.83
N PHE A 234 17.16 -30.60 -12.13
CA PHE A 234 17.92 -29.91 -13.18
C PHE A 234 19.42 -29.89 -12.88
N LEU A 235 19.79 -29.62 -11.62
CA LEU A 235 21.20 -29.67 -11.19
C LEU A 235 21.79 -31.08 -11.30
N ILE A 236 21.04 -32.12 -10.90
CA ILE A 236 21.47 -33.52 -11.08
C ILE A 236 21.63 -33.86 -12.56
N ASN A 237 20.71 -33.37 -13.41
CA ASN A 237 20.76 -33.59 -14.84
C ASN A 237 22.02 -32.98 -15.47
N ILE A 238 22.39 -31.75 -15.08
CA ILE A 238 23.64 -31.11 -15.50
C ILE A 238 24.86 -31.93 -15.05
N LEU A 239 24.84 -32.49 -13.85
CA LEU A 239 25.97 -33.23 -13.30
C LEU A 239 26.12 -34.64 -13.91
N SER A 240 25.00 -35.30 -14.24
CA SER A 240 24.97 -36.70 -14.65
C SER A 240 24.91 -36.91 -16.17
N SER A 241 24.26 -36.01 -16.92
CA SER A 241 24.11 -36.14 -18.38
C SER A 241 23.75 -34.78 -19.02
N PRO A 242 24.77 -33.97 -19.40
CA PRO A 242 24.53 -32.67 -20.01
C PRO A 242 23.86 -32.74 -21.40
N GLY A 243 24.03 -33.85 -22.11
CA GLY A 243 23.56 -34.04 -23.49
C GLY A 243 22.12 -34.55 -23.60
N TYR A 244 21.49 -34.98 -22.51
CA TYR A 244 20.12 -35.49 -22.51
C TYR A 244 19.35 -34.98 -21.29
N LEU A 245 18.29 -34.23 -21.54
CA LEU A 245 17.48 -33.58 -20.51
C LEU A 245 16.46 -34.56 -19.89
N TRP A 246 16.94 -35.59 -19.21
CA TRP A 246 16.07 -36.62 -18.62
C TRP A 246 15.18 -36.08 -17.49
N PHE A 247 15.56 -34.98 -16.84
CA PHE A 247 14.77 -34.35 -15.75
C PHE A 247 13.37 -33.89 -16.19
N ILE A 248 13.14 -33.71 -17.51
CA ILE A 248 11.85 -33.32 -18.07
C ILE A 248 10.79 -34.41 -17.82
N TRP A 249 11.17 -35.68 -17.89
CA TRP A 249 10.23 -36.79 -17.78
C TRP A 249 9.62 -36.95 -16.37
N PRO A 250 10.39 -36.85 -15.26
CA PRO A 250 9.82 -36.85 -13.92
C PRO A 250 9.05 -35.56 -13.55
N THR A 251 9.38 -34.42 -14.17
CA THR A 251 8.82 -33.11 -13.79
C THR A 251 7.52 -32.76 -14.52
N LEU A 252 7.30 -33.30 -15.73
CA LEU A 252 6.10 -33.08 -16.53
C LEU A 252 4.78 -33.40 -15.79
N PRO A 253 4.61 -34.56 -15.13
CA PRO A 253 3.39 -34.87 -14.39
C PRO A 253 3.14 -33.90 -13.22
N MET A 254 4.20 -33.45 -12.55
CA MET A 254 4.09 -32.53 -11.41
C MET A 254 3.67 -31.12 -11.86
N LEU A 255 4.25 -30.63 -12.97
CA LEU A 255 3.87 -29.35 -13.56
C LEU A 255 2.43 -29.36 -14.10
N LEU A 256 1.99 -30.48 -14.66
CA LEU A 256 0.61 -30.66 -15.13
C LEU A 256 -0.41 -30.59 -13.98
N VAL A 257 -0.14 -31.30 -12.87
CA VAL A 257 -1.01 -31.25 -11.67
C VAL A 257 -1.07 -29.83 -11.10
N LEU A 258 0.06 -29.12 -11.07
CA LEU A 258 0.11 -27.75 -10.58
C LEU A 258 -0.63 -26.77 -11.48
N ALA A 259 -0.56 -26.96 -12.80
CA ALA A 259 -1.33 -26.18 -13.77
C ALA A 259 -2.84 -26.43 -13.64
N LEU A 260 -3.27 -27.68 -13.42
CA LEU A 260 -4.68 -28.03 -13.16
C LEU A 260 -5.18 -27.42 -11.83
N ASP A 261 -4.37 -27.49 -10.78
CA ASP A 261 -4.69 -26.88 -9.48
C ASP A 261 -4.72 -25.35 -9.57
N GLY A 262 -3.82 -24.73 -10.34
CA GLY A 262 -3.83 -23.29 -10.62
C GLY A 262 -5.05 -22.85 -11.42
N MET A 263 -5.42 -23.61 -12.46
CA MET A 263 -6.65 -23.36 -13.21
C MET A 263 -7.90 -23.54 -12.35
N ARG A 264 -7.91 -24.38 -11.32
CA ARG A 264 -9.03 -24.49 -10.38
C ARG A 264 -9.03 -23.40 -9.31
N ALA A 265 -7.86 -22.94 -8.89
CA ALA A 265 -7.72 -21.87 -7.90
C ALA A 265 -8.05 -20.48 -8.48
N PHE A 266 -7.77 -20.27 -9.77
CA PHE A 266 -7.91 -18.96 -10.44
C PHE A 266 -8.91 -18.99 -11.61
N GLY A 267 -9.26 -20.16 -12.13
CA GLY A 267 -10.21 -20.31 -13.24
C GLY A 267 -11.59 -20.69 -12.75
N LYS A 268 -12.52 -19.73 -12.89
CA LYS A 268 -13.98 -19.83 -12.71
C LYS A 268 -14.45 -20.05 -11.27
N GLY A 269 -15.10 -19.00 -10.73
CA GLY A 269 -15.94 -19.17 -9.54
C GLY A 269 -16.06 -17.98 -8.58
N HIS A 270 -15.56 -16.79 -8.91
CA HIS A 270 -15.80 -15.61 -8.07
C HIS A 270 -16.44 -14.44 -8.81
N TYR A 271 -16.20 -14.30 -10.11
CA TYR A 271 -16.72 -13.18 -10.91
C TYR A 271 -18.19 -13.36 -11.30
N MET A 272 -18.64 -14.59 -11.61
CA MET A 272 -20.02 -14.83 -12.04
C MET A 272 -21.01 -14.79 -10.88
N ASP A 273 -20.66 -15.33 -9.72
CA ASP A 273 -21.54 -15.34 -8.54
C ASP A 273 -21.85 -13.90 -8.06
N GLN A 274 -20.85 -13.01 -8.07
CA GLN A 274 -21.05 -11.59 -7.76
C GLN A 274 -21.89 -10.84 -8.81
N TRP A 275 -21.85 -11.29 -10.06
CA TRP A 275 -22.66 -10.71 -11.14
C TRP A 275 -24.13 -11.17 -11.04
N GLU A 276 -24.37 -12.45 -10.71
CA GLU A 276 -25.72 -13.00 -10.52
C GLU A 276 -26.44 -12.39 -9.31
N GLU A 277 -25.74 -12.19 -8.18
CA GLU A 277 -26.31 -11.54 -6.99
C GLU A 277 -26.70 -10.08 -7.28
N LYS A 278 -25.84 -9.32 -7.98
CA LYS A 278 -26.16 -7.93 -8.38
C LYS A 278 -27.37 -7.86 -9.30
N LYS A 279 -27.48 -8.79 -10.27
CA LYS A 279 -28.65 -8.89 -11.17
C LYS A 279 -29.93 -9.24 -10.43
N LEU A 280 -29.86 -10.10 -9.42
CA LEU A 280 -31.03 -10.51 -8.64
C LEU A 280 -31.58 -9.36 -7.77
N ASP A 281 -30.69 -8.56 -7.19
CA ASP A 281 -31.05 -7.39 -6.39
C ASP A 281 -31.62 -6.26 -7.23
N GLU A 282 -31.08 -6.01 -8.42
CA GLU A 282 -31.67 -5.09 -9.40
C GLU A 282 -33.10 -5.50 -9.76
N LEU A 283 -33.35 -6.78 -10.03
CA LEU A 283 -34.68 -7.29 -10.37
C LEU A 283 -35.68 -7.17 -9.21
N LYS A 284 -35.25 -7.42 -7.97
CA LYS A 284 -36.09 -7.23 -6.78
C LYS A 284 -36.42 -5.76 -6.56
N ARG A 285 -35.46 -4.86 -6.76
CA ARG A 285 -35.65 -3.40 -6.64
C ARG A 285 -36.63 -2.89 -7.69
N ASN A 286 -36.50 -3.35 -8.94
CA ASN A 286 -37.36 -2.93 -10.04
C ASN A 286 -38.80 -3.47 -9.91
N LYS A 287 -38.97 -4.69 -9.36
CA LYS A 287 -40.31 -5.21 -9.02
C LYS A 287 -40.97 -4.44 -7.88
N ARG A 288 -40.22 -3.98 -6.88
CA ARG A 288 -40.75 -3.14 -5.79
C ARG A 288 -41.19 -1.75 -6.27
N HIS A 289 -40.51 -1.18 -7.27
CA HIS A 289 -40.91 0.09 -7.88
C HIS A 289 -42.14 -0.01 -8.80
N LYS A 290 -42.39 -1.16 -9.42
CA LYS A 290 -43.60 -1.40 -10.24
C LYS A 290 -44.85 -1.76 -9.42
N ALA A 291 -44.71 -2.04 -8.13
CA ALA A 291 -45.81 -2.45 -7.24
C ALA A 291 -46.34 -1.29 -6.35
N ARG A 292 -45.85 -0.06 -6.57
CA ARG A 292 -46.36 1.20 -5.99
C ARG A 292 -46.89 2.05 -7.12
#